data_AF-A0A8S4AML3-F1
#
_entry.id   AF-A0A8S4AML3-F1
#
_cell.length_a   1.000
_cell.length_b   1.000
_cell.length_c   1.000
_cell.angle_alpha   90.00
_cell.angle_beta   90.00
_cell.angle_gamma   90.00
#
_symmetry.space_group_name_H-M   'P 1'
#
loop_
_entity.id
_entity.type
_entity.pdbx_description
1 polymer ?
#
loop_
_entity_poly.entity_id
_entity_poly.type
_entity_poly.pdbx_seq_one_letter_code
_entity_poly.pdbx_strand_id
1 'polypeptide(L)'
;MKMCEKSHSINIPRSCGIVLLSIQSKISPLILSILRYKVAITKHKDSEQTCSSLYNQNDMWSPAVDFSKYIEDNESIENEDLVAWVTTGFLHIPHAEDIPNTVTVGNGGGVLLRPHNYFNEDPSIHSADAVYFSPGDEESCENNRMACYAEEICRPTLEPFTYHGFEGVMKFEDWE
;
A
#
# COMPACT_ATOMS: atom_id res chain seq x y z
N MET A 1 2.00 1.56 -14.68
CA MET A 1 1.78 0.10 -14.76
C MET A 1 2.01 -0.33 -16.20
N LYS A 2 3.22 -0.79 -16.55
CA LYS A 2 3.47 -1.30 -17.91
C LYS A 2 2.74 -2.63 -18.07
N MET A 3 1.72 -2.68 -18.93
CA MET A 3 1.30 -3.95 -19.52
C MET A 3 2.47 -4.41 -20.39
N CYS A 4 3.28 -5.33 -19.88
CA CYS A 4 4.41 -5.86 -20.65
C CYS A 4 3.86 -6.84 -21.69
N GLU A 5 3.95 -6.48 -22.97
CA GLU A 5 3.75 -7.37 -24.14
C GLU A 5 4.80 -8.53 -24.22
N LYS A 6 5.43 -8.92 -23.12
CA LYS A 6 6.41 -10.02 -23.11
C LYS A 6 5.68 -11.32 -22.81
N SER A 7 5.43 -12.10 -23.87
CA SER A 7 4.75 -13.39 -23.76
C SER A 7 5.51 -14.37 -22.86
N HIS A 8 4.72 -15.13 -22.13
CA HIS A 8 5.14 -16.21 -21.25
C HIS A 8 5.33 -17.52 -22.02
N SER A 9 5.92 -18.54 -21.38
CA SER A 9 5.94 -19.94 -21.84
C SER A 9 4.55 -20.52 -22.18
N ILE A 10 3.46 -19.87 -21.71
CA ILE A 10 2.06 -20.28 -21.91
C ILE A 10 1.22 -19.24 -22.69
N ASN A 11 1.84 -18.24 -23.34
CA ASN A 11 1.15 -17.22 -24.17
C ASN A 11 0.06 -16.39 -23.45
N ILE A 12 0.25 -16.09 -22.15
CA ILE A 12 -0.62 -15.19 -21.38
C ILE A 12 0.14 -13.88 -21.05
N PRO A 13 -0.52 -12.70 -21.08
CA PRO A 13 0.12 -11.43 -20.72
C PRO A 13 0.58 -11.40 -19.25
N ARG A 14 1.75 -10.80 -19.03
CA ARG A 14 2.27 -10.56 -17.67
C ARG A 14 1.59 -9.33 -17.08
N SER A 15 1.05 -9.45 -15.88
CA SER A 15 0.37 -8.33 -15.22
C SER A 15 0.61 -8.29 -13.72
N CYS A 16 0.18 -7.18 -13.11
CA CYS A 16 0.11 -7.00 -11.66
C CYS A 16 -1.32 -6.62 -11.32
N GLY A 17 -1.98 -7.38 -10.46
CA GLY A 17 -3.32 -7.05 -9.96
C GLY A 17 -3.26 -5.98 -8.86
N ILE A 18 -4.23 -5.08 -8.88
CA ILE A 18 -4.49 -4.11 -7.79
C ILE A 18 -5.64 -4.66 -6.96
N VAL A 19 -5.42 -4.90 -5.67
CA VAL A 19 -6.47 -5.32 -4.72
C VAL A 19 -6.68 -4.22 -3.69
N LEU A 20 -7.91 -3.71 -3.60
CA LEU A 20 -8.27 -2.63 -2.68
C LEU A 20 -8.74 -3.20 -1.34
N LEU A 21 -8.26 -2.60 -0.25
CA LEU A 21 -8.73 -2.80 1.11
C LEU A 21 -9.40 -1.50 1.56
N SER A 22 -10.68 -1.33 1.19
CA SER A 22 -11.41 -0.07 1.36
C SER A 22 -12.92 -0.32 1.49
N ILE A 23 -13.59 0.44 2.37
CA ILE A 23 -15.05 0.45 2.55
C ILE A 23 -15.60 1.86 2.28
N GLN A 24 -15.04 2.53 1.28
CA GLN A 24 -15.36 3.91 0.93
C GLN A 24 -16.78 4.07 0.34
N SER A 25 -17.45 5.15 0.74
CA SER A 25 -18.67 5.68 0.12
C SER A 25 -18.34 6.84 -0.86
N LYS A 26 -19.17 7.00 -1.91
CA LYS A 26 -18.96 8.01 -2.96
C LYS A 26 -19.54 9.36 -2.55
N ILE A 27 -18.74 10.30 -2.07
CA ILE A 27 -19.12 11.71 -1.92
C ILE A 27 -17.87 12.59 -2.06
N SER A 28 -17.76 13.44 -3.10
CA SER A 28 -16.78 14.53 -3.05
C SER A 28 -17.03 15.76 -3.96
N PRO A 29 -16.76 16.98 -3.44
CA PRO A 29 -16.69 18.22 -4.20
C PRO A 29 -15.42 18.29 -5.08
N LEU A 30 -15.33 19.33 -5.93
CA LEU A 30 -14.25 19.49 -6.92
C LEU A 30 -12.84 19.46 -6.32
N ILE A 31 -12.63 20.05 -5.14
CA ILE A 31 -11.35 20.08 -4.41
C ILE A 31 -10.72 18.71 -4.14
N LEU A 32 -11.55 17.66 -4.10
CA LEU A 32 -11.20 16.28 -3.80
C LEU A 32 -11.83 15.39 -4.86
N SER A 33 -11.75 15.79 -6.13
CA SER A 33 -12.38 15.08 -7.25
C SER A 33 -11.88 13.65 -7.42
N ILE A 34 -10.65 13.35 -6.99
CA ILE A 34 -10.11 11.97 -6.92
C ILE A 34 -10.98 11.03 -6.08
N LEU A 35 -11.62 11.53 -5.01
CA LEU A 35 -12.43 10.69 -4.11
C LEU A 35 -13.72 10.14 -4.76
N ARG A 36 -14.06 10.57 -5.97
CA ARG A 36 -15.15 9.98 -6.77
C ARG A 36 -14.80 8.60 -7.31
N TYR A 37 -13.50 8.30 -7.42
CA TYR A 37 -12.96 7.10 -8.03
C TYR A 37 -12.32 6.21 -6.96
N LYS A 38 -12.66 4.92 -6.98
CA LYS A 38 -11.93 3.90 -6.19
C LYS A 38 -10.55 3.65 -6.78
N VAL A 39 -10.52 3.52 -8.11
CA VAL A 39 -9.33 3.42 -8.96
C VAL A 39 -9.59 4.27 -10.20
N ALA A 40 -8.60 5.04 -10.59
CA ALA A 40 -8.56 5.75 -11.87
C ALA A 40 -7.21 5.50 -12.55
N ILE A 41 -7.21 5.31 -13.87
CA ILE A 41 -6.01 5.07 -14.66
C ILE A 41 -5.86 6.23 -15.63
N THR A 42 -4.71 6.89 -15.64
CA THR A 42 -4.40 7.98 -16.56
C THR A 42 -3.08 7.71 -17.29
N LYS A 43 -2.89 8.35 -18.43
CA LYS A 43 -1.58 8.42 -19.07
C LYS A 43 -0.64 9.30 -18.23
N HIS A 44 0.61 8.89 -18.10
CA HIS A 44 1.62 9.67 -17.37
C HIS A 44 1.93 10.98 -18.10
N LYS A 45 1.92 12.10 -17.36
CA LYS A 45 2.34 13.42 -17.83
C LYS A 45 3.12 14.15 -16.73
N ASP A 46 4.21 14.82 -17.11
CA ASP A 46 5.03 15.59 -16.17
C ASP A 46 4.27 16.76 -15.54
N SER A 47 3.16 17.20 -16.13
CA SER A 47 2.26 18.24 -15.61
C SER A 47 1.23 17.72 -14.61
N GLU A 48 1.07 16.40 -14.45
CA GLU A 48 0.01 15.75 -13.63
C GLU A 48 0.63 14.93 -12.49
N GLN A 49 1.57 15.51 -11.75
CA GLN A 49 2.36 14.79 -10.74
C GLN A 49 1.59 14.46 -9.46
N THR A 50 0.53 15.22 -9.16
CA THR A 50 -0.22 15.16 -7.91
C THR A 50 -1.72 15.18 -8.17
N CYS A 51 -2.51 14.49 -7.35
CA CYS A 51 -3.98 14.53 -7.44
C CYS A 51 -4.62 15.66 -6.60
N SER A 52 -3.81 16.46 -5.90
CA SER A 52 -4.23 17.60 -5.07
C SER A 52 -3.08 18.59 -4.87
N SER A 53 -3.33 19.69 -4.16
CA SER A 53 -2.34 20.71 -3.81
C SER A 53 -2.60 21.26 -2.40
N LEU A 54 -1.57 21.80 -1.75
CA LEU A 54 -1.70 22.51 -0.46
C LEU A 54 -2.73 23.66 -0.54
N TYR A 55 -2.87 24.28 -1.72
CA TYR A 55 -3.76 25.41 -1.93
C TYR A 55 -5.23 25.01 -2.17
N ASN A 56 -5.51 23.73 -2.47
CA ASN A 56 -6.88 23.26 -2.73
C ASN A 56 -7.81 23.42 -1.53
N GLN A 57 -7.26 23.43 -0.30
CA GLN A 57 -8.07 23.52 0.91
C GLN A 57 -8.79 24.87 1.05
N ASN A 58 -8.20 25.94 0.51
CA ASN A 58 -8.65 27.32 0.76
C ASN A 58 -9.50 27.91 -0.36
N ASP A 59 -9.52 27.31 -1.56
CA ASP A 59 -10.42 27.70 -2.65
C ASP A 59 -11.17 26.47 -3.18
N MET A 60 -12.45 26.38 -2.81
CA MET A 60 -13.27 25.23 -3.13
C MET A 60 -13.81 25.18 -4.55
N TRP A 61 -13.85 26.33 -5.23
CA TRP A 61 -14.46 26.47 -6.55
C TRP A 61 -13.40 26.55 -7.65
N SER A 62 -12.19 27.01 -7.31
CA SER A 62 -11.05 27.09 -8.21
C SER A 62 -9.80 26.43 -7.60
N PRO A 63 -9.80 25.10 -7.42
CA PRO A 63 -8.64 24.41 -6.85
C PRO A 63 -7.43 24.54 -7.78
N ALA A 64 -6.24 24.65 -7.19
CA ALA A 64 -4.98 24.70 -7.94
C ALA A 64 -4.73 23.41 -8.75
N VAL A 65 -5.19 22.26 -8.23
CA VAL A 65 -5.19 20.97 -8.92
C VAL A 65 -6.59 20.39 -8.93
N ASP A 66 -7.12 20.10 -10.12
CA ASP A 66 -8.41 19.44 -10.30
C ASP A 66 -8.22 18.09 -11.00
N PHE A 67 -8.35 17.02 -10.24
CA PHE A 67 -8.13 15.66 -10.73
C PHE A 67 -9.15 15.23 -11.80
N SER A 68 -10.36 15.80 -11.85
CA SER A 68 -11.35 15.35 -12.85
C SER A 68 -10.88 15.64 -14.28
N LYS A 69 -10.06 16.68 -14.47
CA LYS A 69 -9.46 17.04 -15.75
C LYS A 69 -8.53 15.96 -16.31
N TYR A 70 -7.91 15.15 -15.45
CA TYR A 70 -7.01 14.05 -15.87
C TYR A 70 -7.79 12.86 -16.45
N ILE A 71 -9.11 12.82 -16.24
CA ILE A 71 -10.01 11.77 -16.72
C ILE A 71 -10.90 12.27 -17.85
N GLU A 72 -11.31 13.54 -17.78
CA GLU A 72 -12.18 14.18 -18.78
C GLU A 72 -11.52 14.35 -20.16
N ASP A 73 -10.18 14.35 -20.21
CA ASP A 73 -9.43 14.41 -21.48
C ASP A 73 -9.55 13.13 -22.33
N ASN A 74 -9.97 12.01 -21.73
CA ASN A 74 -10.27 10.74 -22.37
C ASN A 74 -9.13 10.26 -23.31
N GLU A 75 -7.88 10.40 -22.87
CA GLU A 75 -6.72 9.92 -23.62
C GLU A 75 -6.69 8.38 -23.69
N SER A 76 -6.08 7.84 -24.76
CA SER A 76 -5.87 6.41 -24.89
C SER A 76 -4.92 5.90 -23.79
N ILE A 77 -5.24 4.73 -23.24
CA ILE A 77 -4.43 4.01 -22.24
C ILE A 77 -3.76 2.76 -22.83
N GLU A 78 -3.95 2.49 -24.12
CA GLU A 78 -3.39 1.32 -24.79
C GLU A 78 -1.90 1.52 -25.06
N ASN A 79 -1.04 0.65 -24.51
CA ASN A 79 0.41 0.67 -24.72
C ASN A 79 1.11 2.00 -24.36
N GLU A 80 0.57 2.71 -23.38
CA GLU A 80 1.12 3.96 -22.84
C GLU A 80 1.82 3.73 -21.50
N ASP A 81 2.54 4.76 -21.03
CA ASP A 81 2.93 4.81 -19.62
C ASP A 81 1.74 5.26 -18.77
N LEU A 82 1.41 4.45 -17.76
CA LEU A 82 0.15 4.56 -17.02
C LEU A 82 0.40 4.84 -15.54
N VAL A 83 -0.38 5.75 -14.98
CA VAL A 83 -0.47 6.00 -13.54
C VAL A 83 -1.78 5.43 -13.02
N ALA A 84 -1.71 4.66 -11.92
CA ALA A 84 -2.89 4.18 -11.21
C ALA A 84 -3.09 5.01 -9.95
N TRP A 85 -4.18 5.77 -9.92
CA TRP A 85 -4.62 6.56 -8.77
C TRP A 85 -5.60 5.74 -7.96
N VAL A 86 -5.28 5.51 -6.68
CA VAL A 86 -6.05 4.62 -5.80
C VAL A 86 -6.57 5.39 -4.61
N THR A 87 -7.87 5.30 -4.37
CA THR A 87 -8.51 5.88 -3.20
C THR A 87 -8.90 4.80 -2.20
N THR A 88 -8.49 4.96 -0.96
CA THR A 88 -8.87 4.10 0.17
C THR A 88 -9.50 4.95 1.27
N GLY A 89 -10.46 4.38 2.00
CA GLY A 89 -11.13 5.09 3.08
C GLY A 89 -12.28 4.29 3.67
N PHE A 90 -12.90 4.88 4.70
CA PHE A 90 -14.04 4.30 5.40
C PHE A 90 -14.94 5.41 5.98
N LEU A 91 -16.19 5.05 6.28
CA LEU A 91 -17.08 5.89 7.07
C LEU A 91 -16.75 5.69 8.55
N HIS A 92 -16.37 6.76 9.25
CA HIS A 92 -16.17 6.72 10.70
C HIS A 92 -17.39 7.30 11.41
N ILE A 93 -18.10 6.47 12.17
CA ILE A 93 -19.13 6.90 13.12
C ILE A 93 -18.51 6.75 14.51
N PRO A 94 -18.07 7.85 15.15
CA PRO A 94 -17.42 7.77 16.44
C PRO A 94 -18.31 7.13 17.50
N HIS A 95 -17.72 6.34 18.39
CA HIS A 95 -18.41 5.67 19.48
C HIS A 95 -17.57 5.66 20.78
N ALA A 96 -18.11 5.13 21.88
CA ALA A 96 -17.53 5.28 23.20
C ALA A 96 -16.10 4.73 23.31
N GLU A 97 -15.81 3.65 22.59
CA GLU A 97 -14.51 2.99 22.53
C GLU A 97 -13.44 3.79 21.76
N ASP A 98 -13.80 4.91 21.09
CA ASP A 98 -12.84 5.86 20.48
C ASP A 98 -12.21 6.82 21.51
N ILE A 99 -12.63 6.77 22.78
CA ILE A 99 -12.07 7.61 23.85
C ILE A 99 -11.07 6.79 24.67
N PRO A 100 -9.83 7.28 24.90
CA PRO A 100 -9.31 8.62 24.57
C PRO A 100 -8.76 8.78 23.15
N ASN A 101 -8.53 7.67 22.43
CA ASN A 101 -8.01 7.68 21.07
C ASN A 101 -8.72 6.61 20.25
N THR A 102 -8.99 6.91 18.99
CA THR A 102 -9.41 5.90 18.01
C THR A 102 -8.33 4.83 17.87
N VAL A 103 -8.76 3.57 17.94
CA VAL A 103 -7.86 2.41 17.87
C VAL A 103 -7.43 2.11 16.43
N THR A 104 -6.25 1.51 16.26
CA THR A 104 -5.75 1.11 14.94
C THR A 104 -6.38 -0.19 14.42
N VAL A 105 -6.87 -1.04 15.32
CA VAL A 105 -7.48 -2.33 14.98
C VAL A 105 -8.75 -2.10 14.16
N GLY A 106 -8.81 -2.66 12.95
CA GLY A 106 -9.96 -2.52 12.05
C GLY A 106 -10.01 -1.21 11.25
N ASN A 107 -9.25 -0.17 11.64
CA ASN A 107 -9.17 1.12 10.94
C ASN A 107 -8.07 1.16 9.86
N GLY A 108 -7.62 -0.02 9.42
CA GLY A 108 -6.67 -0.15 8.31
C GLY A 108 -7.35 0.04 6.96
N GLY A 109 -6.73 0.81 6.07
CA GLY A 109 -7.07 0.89 4.66
C GLY A 109 -5.81 0.77 3.82
N GLY A 110 -5.91 0.25 2.60
CA GLY A 110 -4.71 0.06 1.78
C GLY A 110 -4.95 -0.55 0.41
N VAL A 111 -3.84 -0.83 -0.26
CA VAL A 111 -3.81 -1.46 -1.57
C VAL A 111 -2.72 -2.53 -1.58
N LEU A 112 -3.01 -3.67 -2.20
CA LEU A 112 -2.03 -4.71 -2.47
C LEU A 112 -1.76 -4.75 -3.98
N LEU A 113 -0.48 -4.71 -4.35
CA LEU A 113 -0.02 -4.98 -5.70
C LEU A 113 0.44 -6.43 -5.75
N ARG A 114 -0.26 -7.27 -6.51
CA ARG A 114 0.00 -8.71 -6.58
C ARG A 114 0.45 -9.13 -7.98
N PRO A 115 1.56 -9.87 -8.12
CA PRO A 115 1.90 -10.49 -9.39
C PRO A 115 0.73 -11.33 -9.93
N HIS A 116 0.39 -11.17 -11.21
CA HIS A 116 -0.65 -11.95 -11.88
C HIS A 116 -0.13 -12.43 -13.23
N ASN A 117 0.21 -13.71 -13.31
CA ASN A 117 0.95 -14.29 -14.45
C ASN A 117 2.28 -13.57 -14.78
N TYR A 118 2.84 -12.86 -13.80
CA TYR A 118 4.08 -12.11 -13.99
C TYR A 118 5.32 -13.03 -14.01
N PHE A 119 5.35 -14.00 -13.09
CA PHE A 119 6.41 -15.01 -12.95
C PHE A 119 5.95 -16.36 -13.52
N ASN A 120 6.90 -17.26 -13.80
CA ASN A 120 6.65 -18.60 -14.34
C ASN A 120 6.11 -19.60 -13.31
N GLU A 121 6.36 -19.30 -12.04
CA GLU A 121 5.94 -20.05 -10.88
C GLU A 121 5.85 -19.07 -9.70
N ASP A 122 5.41 -19.55 -8.55
CA ASP A 122 5.45 -18.74 -7.33
C ASP A 122 6.92 -18.38 -7.01
N PRO A 123 7.31 -17.09 -6.98
CA PRO A 123 8.67 -16.71 -6.65
C PRO A 123 9.09 -17.13 -5.23
N SER A 124 8.14 -17.44 -4.34
CA SER A 124 8.43 -17.90 -2.97
C SER A 124 9.03 -19.31 -2.91
N ILE A 125 8.92 -20.12 -3.97
CA ILE A 125 9.46 -21.49 -4.02
C ILE A 125 10.99 -21.53 -3.87
N HIS A 126 11.67 -20.44 -4.25
CA HIS A 126 13.12 -20.28 -4.13
C HIS A 126 13.54 -19.58 -2.84
N SER A 127 12.63 -19.46 -1.86
CA SER A 127 12.96 -18.85 -0.57
C SER A 127 13.99 -19.69 0.17
N ALA A 128 15.07 -19.06 0.63
CA ALA A 128 16.06 -19.70 1.50
C ALA A 128 15.48 -20.10 2.86
N ASP A 129 14.32 -19.55 3.23
CA ASP A 129 13.61 -19.87 4.47
C ASP A 129 12.49 -20.90 4.27
N ALA A 130 12.29 -21.41 3.05
CA ALA A 130 11.37 -22.52 2.82
C ALA A 130 11.89 -23.80 3.51
N VAL A 131 10.98 -24.59 4.09
CA VAL A 131 11.31 -25.84 4.76
C VAL A 131 10.48 -26.97 4.14
N TYR A 132 11.15 -28.05 3.77
CA TYR A 132 10.56 -29.29 3.28
C TYR A 132 11.31 -30.46 3.93
N PHE A 133 10.59 -31.41 4.52
CA PHE A 133 11.15 -32.64 5.10
C PHE A 133 10.20 -33.81 4.84
N SER A 134 10.74 -35.02 4.77
CA SER A 134 9.93 -36.23 4.56
C SER A 134 9.47 -36.82 5.90
N PRO A 135 8.39 -37.63 5.92
CA PRO A 135 8.04 -38.40 7.11
C PRO A 135 9.22 -39.25 7.58
N GLY A 136 9.58 -39.16 8.86
CA GLY A 136 10.77 -39.79 9.45
C GLY A 136 11.99 -38.87 9.64
N ASP A 137 11.99 -37.67 9.06
CA ASP A 137 13.07 -36.67 9.22
C ASP A 137 12.77 -35.63 10.31
N GLU A 138 11.73 -35.83 11.14
CA GLU A 138 11.20 -34.81 12.05
C GLU A 138 12.27 -34.26 13.01
N GLU A 139 13.17 -35.14 13.49
CA GLU A 139 14.22 -34.81 14.46
C GLU A 139 15.61 -34.60 13.82
N SER A 140 15.74 -34.74 12.50
CA SER A 140 17.04 -34.65 11.82
C SER A 140 17.36 -33.21 11.41
N CYS A 141 18.30 -32.54 12.08
CA CYS A 141 18.76 -31.21 11.70
C CYS A 141 19.34 -31.15 10.26
N GLU A 142 19.89 -32.25 9.74
CA GLU A 142 20.43 -32.31 8.37
C GLU A 142 19.33 -32.11 7.31
N ASN A 143 18.13 -32.67 7.55
CA ASN A 143 17.03 -32.70 6.59
C ASN A 143 15.86 -31.76 6.97
N ASN A 144 15.76 -31.37 8.24
CA ASN A 144 14.72 -30.50 8.78
C ASN A 144 15.36 -29.32 9.52
N ARG A 145 15.44 -28.17 8.85
CA ARG A 145 15.98 -26.93 9.44
C ARG A 145 15.23 -26.49 10.70
N MET A 146 13.95 -26.87 10.87
CA MET A 146 13.20 -26.60 12.10
C MET A 146 13.69 -27.41 13.30
N ALA A 147 14.21 -28.63 13.07
CA ALA A 147 14.81 -29.44 14.13
C ALA A 147 16.09 -28.76 14.67
N CYS A 148 16.89 -28.13 13.82
CA CYS A 148 18.06 -27.36 14.25
C CYS A 148 17.69 -26.19 15.19
N TYR A 149 16.60 -25.48 14.88
CA TYR A 149 16.17 -24.34 15.69
C TYR A 149 15.68 -24.73 17.09
N ALA A 150 15.26 -25.99 17.29
CA ALA A 150 14.92 -26.49 18.63
C ALA A 150 16.16 -26.64 19.53
N GLU A 151 17.34 -26.86 18.93
CA GLU A 151 18.60 -27.07 19.65
C GLU A 151 19.39 -25.75 19.85
N GLU A 152 19.30 -24.82 18.90
CA GLU A 152 20.02 -23.53 18.95
C GLU A 152 19.15 -22.36 19.44
N ILE A 153 18.81 -22.38 20.73
CA ILE A 153 18.07 -21.27 21.36
C ILE A 153 19.06 -20.18 21.81
N CYS A 154 19.54 -19.37 20.86
CA CYS A 154 20.21 -18.12 21.21
C CYS A 154 19.18 -16.98 21.24
N ARG A 155 19.01 -16.36 22.41
CA ARG A 155 18.20 -15.16 22.56
C ARG A 155 19.14 -13.95 22.71
N PRO A 156 19.01 -12.90 21.89
CA PRO A 156 19.79 -11.70 22.11
C PRO A 156 19.42 -11.04 23.44
N THR A 157 20.40 -10.44 24.11
CA THR A 157 20.13 -9.50 25.20
C THR A 157 19.47 -8.27 24.62
N LEU A 158 18.26 -7.94 25.10
CA LEU A 158 17.53 -6.77 24.65
C LEU A 158 18.00 -5.56 25.46
N GLU A 159 18.55 -4.55 24.77
CA GLU A 159 18.88 -3.27 25.38
C GLU A 159 17.61 -2.52 25.81
N PRO A 160 17.66 -1.69 26.87
CA PRO A 160 16.54 -0.84 27.25
C PRO A 160 16.13 0.10 26.12
N PHE A 161 14.82 0.28 25.94
CA PHE A 161 14.28 1.25 25.00
C PHE A 161 14.69 2.69 25.39
N THR A 162 15.18 3.46 24.42
CA THR A 162 15.55 4.87 24.59
C THR A 162 14.59 5.77 23.80
N TYR A 163 14.12 6.85 24.43
CA TYR A 163 13.26 7.86 23.80
C TYR A 163 13.84 9.24 24.03
N HIS A 164 14.15 9.95 22.94
CA HIS A 164 14.79 11.27 22.96
C HIS A 164 13.80 12.44 22.86
N GLY A 165 12.49 12.16 22.94
CA GLY A 165 11.47 13.19 22.76
C GLY A 165 11.33 13.63 21.31
N PHE A 166 10.84 14.86 21.14
CA PHE A 166 10.65 15.50 19.85
C PHE A 166 11.52 16.76 19.79
N GLU A 167 12.13 17.02 18.64
CA GLU A 167 12.93 18.22 18.38
C GLU A 167 12.05 19.35 17.82
N GLY A 168 12.32 20.60 18.20
CA GLY A 168 11.61 21.77 17.65
C GLY A 168 10.17 21.98 18.13
N VAL A 169 9.72 21.25 19.15
CA VAL A 169 8.41 21.51 19.77
C VAL A 169 8.58 22.65 20.79
N MET A 170 7.80 23.72 20.64
CA MET A 170 7.74 24.78 21.67
C MET A 170 7.38 24.12 23.00
N LYS A 171 8.19 24.30 24.04
CA LYS A 171 7.83 23.80 25.36
C LYS A 171 6.70 24.70 25.86
N PHE A 172 5.67 24.09 26.44
CA PHE A 172 4.54 24.85 27.02
C PHE A 172 5.00 25.83 28.11
N GLU A 173 6.18 25.60 28.69
CA GLU A 173 6.85 26.45 29.68
C GLU A 173 7.42 27.75 29.08
N ASP A 174 7.57 27.85 27.75
CA ASP A 174 8.12 29.05 27.08
C ASP A 174 7.06 30.15 26.83
N TRP A 175 5.88 30.05 27.45
CA TRP A 175 4.71 30.93 27.25
C TRP A 175 4.44 31.92 28.41
N GLU A 176 5.35 32.03 29.39
CA GLU A 176 5.29 33.04 30.47
C GLU A 176 6.16 34.28 30.19
#